data_AF-A0A1V5MXR4-F1
#
_entry.id   AF-A0A1V5MXR4-F1
#
_cell.length_a   1.000
_cell.length_b   1.000
_cell.length_c   1.000
_cell.angle_alpha   90.00
_cell.angle_beta   90.00
_cell.angle_gamma   90.00
#
_symmetry.space_group_name_H-M   'P 1'
#
loop_
_entity.id
_entity.type
_entity.pdbx_description
1 polymer ?
#
loop_
_entity_poly.entity_id
_entity_poly.type
_entity_poly.pdbx_seq_one_letter_code
_entity_poly.pdbx_strand_id
1 'polypeptide(L)'
;MSAALKAVQREDGFWNVSLHDPNHFGGKETTGTALFVYGMAWGIRHGILPEKEYLPVITKAWNALATQAVHENGFLGFVQGTGKEPKDGQPVTYDSMPDFEDYGLGCFLLAGSEIYKLDATL
;
A
#
# COMPACT_ATOMS: atom_id res chain seq x y z
N MET A 1 14.21 -7.38 -0.82
CA MET A 1 13.30 -6.24 -0.65
C MET A 1 12.15 -6.57 0.30
N SER A 2 11.31 -7.58 0.01
CA SER A 2 10.11 -7.89 0.80
C SER A 2 10.35 -8.10 2.30
N ALA A 3 11.45 -8.78 2.67
CA ALA A 3 11.81 -8.97 4.08
C ALA A 3 12.03 -7.64 4.83
N ALA A 4 12.65 -6.66 4.17
CA ALA A 4 12.87 -5.33 4.76
C ALA A 4 11.56 -4.55 4.86
N LEU A 5 10.70 -4.61 3.84
CA LEU A 5 9.37 -3.98 3.86
C LEU A 5 8.51 -4.54 4.98
N LYS A 6 8.49 -5.88 5.16
CA LYS A 6 7.79 -6.53 6.27
C LYS A 6 8.25 -6.00 7.63
N ALA A 7 9.55 -5.80 7.82
CA ALA A 7 10.11 -5.34 9.09
C ALA A 7 9.70 -3.91 9.48
N VAL A 8 9.23 -3.12 8.52
CA VAL A 8 8.87 -1.70 8.73
C VAL A 8 7.39 -1.41 8.44
N GLN A 9 6.54 -2.44 8.31
CA GLN A 9 5.09 -2.24 8.21
C GLN A 9 4.58 -1.60 9.50
N ARG A 10 3.75 -0.57 9.38
CA ARG A 10 3.10 0.07 10.52
C ARG A 10 2.09 -0.89 11.18
N GLU A 11 1.78 -0.63 12.44
CA GLU A 11 0.77 -1.40 13.18
C GLU A 11 -0.61 -1.35 12.51
N ASP A 12 -0.95 -0.22 11.88
CA ASP A 12 -2.20 0.02 11.15
C ASP A 12 -2.25 -0.59 9.74
N GLY A 13 -1.19 -1.28 9.31
CA GLY A 13 -1.12 -2.01 8.04
C GLY A 13 -0.53 -1.23 6.87
N PHE A 14 -0.40 0.10 6.98
CA PHE A 14 0.21 0.93 5.95
C PHE A 14 1.74 0.92 6.04
N TRP A 15 2.38 1.55 5.04
CA TRP A 15 3.75 2.03 5.13
C TRP A 15 3.76 3.56 5.14
N ASN A 16 4.74 4.14 5.84
CA ASN A 16 5.01 5.58 5.77
C ASN A 16 5.69 5.93 4.45
N VAL A 17 5.62 7.20 4.08
CA VAL A 17 6.36 7.74 2.94
C VAL A 17 7.88 7.60 3.16
N SER A 18 8.35 7.86 4.39
CA SER A 18 9.68 7.49 4.84
C SER A 18 9.65 6.11 5.48
N LEU A 19 10.15 5.10 4.78
CA LEU A 19 10.18 3.72 5.28
C LEU A 19 11.07 3.52 6.52
N HIS A 20 12.11 4.33 6.66
CA HIS A 20 13.10 4.19 7.74
C HIS A 20 12.73 4.99 8.99
N ASP A 21 12.10 6.15 8.82
CA ASP A 21 11.80 7.07 9.92
C ASP A 21 10.30 7.42 9.93
N PRO A 22 9.51 6.80 10.82
CA PRO A 22 8.07 7.04 10.90
C PRO A 22 7.70 8.44 11.40
N ASN A 23 8.64 9.22 11.93
CA ASN A 23 8.41 10.61 12.33
C ASN A 23 8.72 11.61 11.21
N HIS A 24 9.34 11.15 10.11
CA HIS A 24 9.69 11.99 8.97
C HIS A 24 8.66 11.80 7.86
N PHE A 25 7.59 12.63 7.88
CA PHE A 25 6.40 12.45 7.04
C PHE A 25 5.67 11.14 7.34
N GLY A 26 5.44 10.91 8.63
CA GLY A 26 4.65 9.80 9.12
C GLY A 26 3.19 9.90 8.71
N GLY A 27 2.56 8.75 8.56
CA GLY A 27 1.15 8.68 8.22
C GLY A 27 0.84 7.48 7.35
N LYS A 28 -0.42 7.40 6.95
CA LYS A 28 -0.88 6.44 5.96
C LYS A 28 -0.46 6.96 4.59
N GLU A 29 0.01 6.07 3.73
CA GLU A 29 0.29 6.36 2.33
C GLU A 29 -0.20 5.17 1.50
N THR A 30 -1.10 5.45 0.56
CA THR A 30 -1.89 4.45 -0.16
C THR A 30 -1.10 3.78 -1.27
N THR A 31 -0.29 4.51 -2.02
CA THR A 31 0.24 4.03 -3.30
C THR A 31 1.42 3.08 -3.13
N GLY A 32 2.36 3.40 -2.24
CA GLY A 32 3.44 2.52 -1.82
C GLY A 32 2.88 1.28 -1.13
N THR A 33 1.93 1.45 -0.21
CA THR A 33 1.24 0.32 0.45
C THR A 33 0.60 -0.62 -0.58
N ALA A 34 -0.11 -0.09 -1.57
CA ALA A 34 -0.74 -0.88 -2.63
C ALA A 34 0.29 -1.61 -3.51
N LEU A 35 1.38 -0.93 -3.91
CA LEU A 35 2.45 -1.57 -4.69
C LEU A 35 3.17 -2.67 -3.92
N PHE A 36 3.36 -2.52 -2.61
CA PHE A 36 3.93 -3.57 -1.77
C PHE A 36 2.98 -4.77 -1.64
N VAL A 37 1.68 -4.53 -1.45
CA VAL A 37 0.66 -5.59 -1.48
C VAL A 37 0.70 -6.35 -2.80
N TYR A 38 0.65 -5.63 -3.92
CA TYR A 38 0.73 -6.22 -5.26
C TYR A 38 1.96 -7.13 -5.41
N GLY A 39 3.17 -6.59 -5.15
CA GLY A 39 4.42 -7.32 -5.35
C GLY A 39 4.54 -8.54 -4.44
N MET A 40 4.10 -8.44 -3.18
CA MET A 40 4.15 -9.57 -2.25
C MET A 40 3.11 -10.65 -2.60
N ALA A 41 1.87 -10.26 -2.93
CA ALA A 41 0.82 -11.19 -3.34
C ALA A 41 1.18 -11.92 -4.64
N TRP A 42 1.69 -11.19 -5.62
CA TRP A 42 2.23 -11.77 -6.85
C TRP A 42 3.37 -12.74 -6.54
N GLY A 43 4.29 -12.37 -5.63
CA GLY A 43 5.40 -13.22 -5.21
C GLY A 43 4.96 -14.53 -4.55
N ILE A 44 3.89 -14.52 -3.75
CA ILE A 44 3.30 -15.76 -3.21
C ILE A 44 2.74 -16.62 -4.33
N ARG A 45 1.89 -16.07 -5.21
CA ARG A 45 1.26 -16.87 -6.27
C ARG A 45 2.25 -17.52 -7.24
N HIS A 46 3.44 -16.96 -7.38
CA HIS A 46 4.50 -17.49 -8.24
C HIS A 46 5.53 -18.35 -7.49
N GLY A 47 5.27 -18.69 -6.22
CA GLY A 47 6.13 -19.54 -5.41
C GLY A 47 7.48 -18.92 -5.03
N ILE A 48 7.60 -17.60 -5.10
CA ILE A 48 8.83 -16.85 -4.81
C ILE A 48 8.90 -16.47 -3.32
N LEU A 49 7.75 -16.10 -2.74
CA LEU A 49 7.65 -15.71 -1.33
C LEU A 49 6.88 -16.77 -0.52
N PRO A 50 7.37 -17.17 0.66
CA PRO A 50 6.67 -18.11 1.53
C PRO A 50 5.33 -17.55 2.01
N GLU A 51 4.22 -18.20 1.66
CA GLU A 51 2.88 -17.74 1.99
C GLU A 51 2.68 -17.52 3.50
N LYS A 52 3.09 -18.50 4.33
CA LYS A 52 2.98 -18.43 5.79
C LYS A 52 3.65 -17.20 6.40
N GLU A 53 4.67 -16.67 5.72
CA GLU A 53 5.43 -15.51 6.19
C GLU A 53 4.83 -14.18 5.72
N TYR A 54 4.34 -14.13 4.48
CA TYR A 54 3.94 -12.87 3.83
C TYR A 54 2.44 -12.66 3.77
N LEU A 55 1.61 -13.71 3.82
CA LEU A 55 0.16 -13.58 3.79
C LEU A 55 -0.37 -12.70 4.94
N PRO A 56 0.08 -12.82 6.21
CA PRO A 56 -0.39 -11.94 7.28
C PRO A 56 -0.06 -10.45 7.05
N VAL A 57 1.08 -10.17 6.41
CA VAL A 57 1.54 -8.81 6.08
C VAL A 57 0.64 -8.20 5.00
N ILE A 58 0.41 -8.98 3.95
CA ILE A 58 -0.45 -8.63 2.81
C ILE A 58 -1.89 -8.39 3.28
N THR A 59 -2.47 -9.34 4.03
CA THR A 59 -3.86 -9.25 4.50
C THR A 59 -4.07 -8.03 5.38
N LYS A 60 -3.12 -7.72 6.27
CA LYS A 60 -3.20 -6.51 7.11
C LYS A 60 -3.23 -5.25 6.25
N ALA A 61 -2.32 -5.14 5.29
CA ALA A 61 -2.22 -3.99 4.40
C ALA A 61 -3.44 -3.84 3.48
N TRP A 62 -3.90 -4.95 2.88
CA TRP A 62 -5.08 -4.93 2.03
C TRP A 62 -6.35 -4.52 2.79
N ASN A 63 -6.56 -5.08 3.98
CA ASN A 63 -7.69 -4.69 4.81
C ASN A 63 -7.61 -3.20 5.18
N ALA A 64 -6.42 -2.69 5.50
CA ALA A 64 -6.22 -1.27 5.80
C ALA A 64 -6.54 -0.38 4.59
N LEU A 65 -6.06 -0.74 3.39
CA LEU A 65 -6.39 -0.05 2.14
C LEU A 65 -7.89 -0.06 1.87
N ALA A 66 -8.52 -1.24 1.84
CA ALA A 66 -9.92 -1.40 1.46
C ALA A 66 -10.92 -0.75 2.43
N THR A 67 -10.56 -0.65 3.72
CA THR A 67 -11.46 -0.11 4.76
C THR A 67 -11.16 1.32 5.18
N GLN A 68 -9.96 1.84 4.88
CA GLN A 68 -9.55 3.16 5.36
C GLN A 68 -9.12 4.11 4.26
N ALA A 69 -8.65 3.64 3.10
CA ALA A 69 -8.19 4.51 2.02
C ALA A 69 -9.27 4.83 0.98
N VAL A 70 -10.31 3.99 0.86
CA VAL A 70 -11.38 4.20 -0.11
C VAL A 70 -12.48 5.05 0.52
N HIS A 71 -12.78 6.19 -0.11
CA HIS A 71 -13.90 7.04 0.26
C HIS A 71 -15.24 6.41 -0.11
N GLU A 72 -16.33 6.88 0.50
CA GLU A 72 -17.69 6.40 0.19
C GLU A 72 -18.05 6.56 -1.30
N ASN A 73 -17.48 7.55 -1.97
CA ASN A 73 -17.67 7.80 -3.41
C ASN A 73 -16.67 7.06 -4.30
N GLY A 74 -15.79 6.23 -3.74
CA GLY A 74 -14.75 5.50 -4.47
C GLY A 74 -13.44 6.27 -4.70
N PHE A 75 -13.34 7.52 -4.23
CA PHE A 75 -12.08 8.26 -4.28
C PHE A 75 -11.01 7.62 -3.38
N LEU A 76 -9.74 7.73 -3.75
CA LEU A 76 -8.63 7.21 -2.96
C LEU A 76 -8.00 8.31 -2.12
N GLY A 77 -8.13 8.18 -0.80
CA GLY A 77 -7.42 9.00 0.16
C GLY A 77 -5.98 8.55 0.37
N PHE A 78 -5.24 9.38 1.08
CA PHE A 78 -3.83 9.15 1.42
C PHE A 78 -2.91 8.91 0.21
N VAL A 79 -3.23 9.51 -0.93
CA VAL A 79 -2.39 9.41 -2.13
C VAL A 79 -1.40 10.57 -2.15
N GLN A 80 -0.11 10.25 -2.18
CA GLN A 80 0.92 11.27 -2.31
C GLN A 80 0.91 11.88 -3.73
N GLY A 81 1.08 13.19 -3.86
CA GLY A 81 1.29 13.83 -5.17
C GLY A 81 2.65 13.48 -5.79
N THR A 82 2.90 13.94 -7.02
CA THR A 82 4.23 13.79 -7.63
C THR A 82 5.28 14.59 -6.86
N GLY A 83 6.47 13.99 -6.67
CA GLY A 83 7.55 14.59 -5.91
C GLY A 83 8.90 14.00 -6.28
N LYS A 84 9.98 14.73 -5.97
CA LYS A 84 11.35 14.21 -6.06
C LYS A 84 11.79 13.55 -4.75
N GLU A 85 11.15 13.91 -3.63
CA GLU A 85 11.50 13.43 -2.28
C GLU A 85 10.24 13.26 -1.39
N PRO A 86 10.32 12.47 -0.30
CA PRO A 86 9.21 12.23 0.63
C PRO A 86 8.44 13.45 1.13
N LYS A 87 9.09 14.61 1.23
CA LYS A 87 8.48 15.87 1.71
C LYS A 87 7.45 16.46 0.75
N ASP A 88 7.55 16.13 -0.54
CA ASP A 88 6.72 16.74 -1.57
C ASP A 88 5.30 16.19 -1.46
N GLY A 89 4.31 17.07 -1.37
CA GLY A 89 2.90 16.68 -1.21
C GLY A 89 2.51 16.19 0.19
N GLN A 90 3.28 16.55 1.23
CA GLN A 90 3.00 16.21 2.64
C GLN A 90 2.32 17.37 3.41
N PRO A 91 1.53 17.08 4.46
CA PRO A 91 1.12 15.74 4.90
C PRO A 91 0.10 15.13 3.96
N VAL A 92 0.19 13.82 3.79
CA VAL A 92 -0.81 13.03 3.08
C VAL A 92 -1.98 12.73 4.02
N THR A 93 -3.17 13.20 3.67
CA THR A 93 -4.40 13.07 4.46
C THR A 93 -5.45 12.29 3.69
N TYR A 94 -6.57 12.01 4.35
CA TYR A 94 -7.68 11.31 3.72
C TYR A 94 -8.22 12.09 2.51
N ASP A 95 -8.24 13.42 2.58
CA ASP A 95 -8.78 14.28 1.52
C ASP A 95 -7.69 14.83 0.56
N SER A 96 -6.44 14.34 0.66
CA SER A 96 -5.38 14.73 -0.25
C SER A 96 -5.70 14.32 -1.68
N MET A 97 -5.78 15.32 -2.57
CA MET A 97 -5.98 15.13 -4.01
C MET A 97 -4.63 15.33 -4.73
N PRO A 98 -4.07 14.30 -5.38
CA PRO A 98 -2.78 14.41 -6.07
C PRO A 98 -2.93 15.17 -7.40
N ASP A 99 -1.81 15.70 -7.92
CA ASP A 99 -1.78 16.38 -9.22
C ASP A 99 -2.17 15.46 -10.40
N PHE A 100 -2.05 14.13 -10.22
CA PHE A 100 -2.50 13.09 -11.13
C PHE A 100 -3.13 11.94 -10.32
N GLU A 101 -4.39 11.61 -10.60
CA GLU A 101 -5.17 10.62 -9.82
C GLU A 101 -5.05 9.19 -10.35
N ASP A 102 -4.76 9.05 -11.64
CA ASP A 102 -4.80 7.77 -12.37
C ASP A 102 -3.75 6.77 -11.89
N TYR A 103 -2.56 7.26 -11.51
CA TYR A 103 -1.48 6.40 -11.03
C TYR A 103 -1.87 5.69 -9.72
N GLY A 104 -2.42 6.43 -8.74
CA GLY A 104 -2.79 5.89 -7.44
C GLY A 104 -3.92 4.86 -7.55
N LEU A 105 -4.89 5.15 -8.42
CA LEU A 105 -5.93 4.21 -8.81
C LEU A 105 -5.34 2.94 -9.43
N GLY A 106 -4.39 3.08 -10.36
CA GLY A 106 -3.68 1.96 -10.97
C GLY A 106 -2.98 1.08 -9.93
N CYS A 107 -2.25 1.68 -8.98
CA CYS A 107 -1.60 0.95 -7.89
C CYS A 107 -2.61 0.16 -7.04
N PHE A 108 -3.73 0.77 -6.67
CA PHE A 108 -4.78 0.12 -5.89
C PHE A 108 -5.42 -1.05 -6.65
N LEU A 109 -5.73 -0.86 -7.93
CA LEU A 109 -6.32 -1.91 -8.77
C LEU A 109 -5.35 -3.07 -9.01
N LEU A 110 -4.05 -2.80 -9.17
CA LEU A 110 -3.02 -3.85 -9.22
C LEU A 110 -3.07 -4.70 -7.95
N ALA A 111 -3.01 -4.06 -6.78
CA ALA A 111 -3.07 -4.74 -5.48
C ALA A 111 -4.32 -5.62 -5.36
N GLY A 112 -5.51 -5.04 -5.59
CA GLY A 112 -6.77 -5.77 -5.51
C GLY A 112 -6.84 -6.95 -6.48
N SER A 113 -6.28 -6.81 -7.69
CA SER A 113 -6.27 -7.89 -8.67
C SER A 113 -5.44 -9.10 -8.23
N GLU A 114 -4.31 -8.89 -7.54
CA GLU A 114 -3.49 -10.01 -7.04
C GLU A 114 -4.06 -10.60 -5.76
N ILE A 115 -4.72 -9.81 -4.91
CA ILE A 115 -5.48 -10.33 -3.77
C ILE A 115 -6.60 -11.26 -4.24
N TYR A 116 -7.40 -10.82 -5.22
CA TYR A 116 -8.48 -11.63 -5.78
C TYR A 116 -7.96 -12.96 -6.34
N LYS A 117 -6.85 -12.94 -7.08
CA LYS A 117 -6.22 -14.15 -7.62
C LYS A 117 -5.65 -15.05 -6.53
N LEU A 118 -5.14 -14.48 -5.43
CA LEU A 118 -4.55 -15.22 -4.32
C LEU A 118 -5.63 -15.98 -3.54
N ASP A 119 -6.76 -15.32 -3.28
CA ASP A 119 -7.94 -15.94 -2.65
C ASP A 119 -8.54 -17.05 -3.53
N ALA A 120 -8.64 -16.84 -4.84
CA ALA A 120 -9.12 -17.85 -5.79
C ALA A 120 -8.20 -19.09 -5.94
N THR A 121 -7.02 -19.07 -5.32
CA THR A 121 -6.07 -20.20 -5.31
C THR A 121 -5.96 -20.91 -3.95
N LEU A 122 -6.69 -20.43 -2.94
CA LEU A 122 -6.86 -21.06 -1.62
C LEU A 122 -8.13 -21.91 -1.58
#